data_AF-A0A7J6VIP7-F1
#
_entry.id   AF-A0A7J6VIP7-F1
#
_cell.length_a   1.000
_cell.length_b   1.000
_cell.length_c   1.000
_cell.angle_alpha   90.00
_cell.angle_beta   90.00
_cell.angle_gamma   90.00
#
_symmetry.space_group_name_H-M   'P 1'
#
loop_
_entity.id
_entity.type
_entity.pdbx_description
1 polymer ?
#
loop_
_entity_poly.entity_id
_entity_poly.type
_entity_poly.pdbx_seq_one_letter_code
_entity_poly.pdbx_strand_id
1 'polypeptide(L)'
;MALQVPTRLNTPSSLSLSSNHVGLRRPSNRFAFRSLFFSSSNILLIPPQRHKLSTAPKFSMRFANKQAYICRDCGYIYNDRIPFEKQPDNYFCPVCAAPKRRFRPYEPKVNKNANEADARKARKAQLQKDEAIGKALPIGIAVGVVFLTGLYFYLNISGI
;
A
#
# COMPACT_ATOMS: atom_id res chain seq x y z
N MET A 1 -48.48 22.70 3.78
CA MET A 1 -47.28 22.46 4.63
C MET A 1 -47.31 21.00 5.09
N ALA A 2 -46.16 20.44 5.52
CA ALA A 2 -45.90 19.01 5.76
C ALA A 2 -45.94 18.15 4.46
N LEU A 3 -44.81 17.69 3.92
CA LEU A 3 -43.87 16.64 4.39
C LEU A 3 -44.41 15.22 4.18
N GLN A 4 -43.87 14.53 3.17
CA GLN A 4 -43.87 13.08 3.07
C GLN A 4 -42.46 12.58 2.71
N VAL A 5 -42.08 11.46 3.34
CA VAL A 5 -40.75 10.84 3.29
C VAL A 5 -40.79 9.61 2.38
N PRO A 6 -39.76 9.34 1.55
CA PRO A 6 -39.60 8.03 0.92
C PRO A 6 -38.53 7.19 1.63
N THR A 7 -38.95 6.01 2.12
CA THR A 7 -38.07 4.96 2.67
C THR A 7 -37.72 3.93 1.58
N ARG A 8 -36.56 3.28 1.70
CA ARG A 8 -35.93 2.38 0.71
C ARG A 8 -36.72 1.10 0.37
N LEU A 9 -36.37 0.52 -0.80
CA LEU A 9 -36.08 -0.90 -1.14
C LEU A 9 -36.69 -1.24 -2.53
N ASN A 10 -36.21 -2.15 -3.40
CA ASN A 10 -34.92 -2.76 -3.75
C ASN A 10 -35.24 -3.88 -4.80
N THR A 11 -34.35 -4.14 -5.77
CA THR A 11 -34.27 -5.42 -6.55
C THR A 11 -35.32 -5.68 -7.68
N PRO A 12 -35.16 -6.69 -8.58
CA PRO A 12 -34.67 -6.43 -9.94
C PRO A 12 -35.59 -6.94 -11.07
N SER A 13 -35.24 -6.63 -12.33
CA SER A 13 -35.86 -7.21 -13.53
C SER A 13 -34.95 -8.22 -14.22
N SER A 14 -35.52 -9.32 -14.68
CA SER A 14 -34.86 -10.39 -15.43
C SER A 14 -35.64 -10.74 -16.71
N LEU A 15 -35.01 -11.55 -17.57
CA LEU A 15 -35.57 -12.26 -18.75
C LEU A 15 -35.78 -11.48 -20.06
N SER A 16 -34.99 -11.85 -21.07
CA SER A 16 -35.51 -12.34 -22.35
C SER A 16 -34.53 -13.38 -22.96
N LEU A 17 -35.02 -14.22 -23.86
CA LEU A 17 -34.47 -15.54 -24.24
C LEU A 17 -34.34 -15.67 -25.77
N SER A 18 -33.59 -16.69 -26.24
CA SER A 18 -33.69 -17.31 -27.59
C SER A 18 -32.90 -16.62 -28.73
N SER A 19 -32.32 -17.30 -29.73
CA SER A 19 -31.83 -18.68 -29.90
C SER A 19 -31.09 -18.78 -31.25
N ASN A 20 -30.02 -19.58 -31.35
CA ASN A 20 -29.88 -20.67 -32.35
C ASN A 20 -28.43 -21.22 -32.44
N HIS A 21 -28.33 -22.54 -32.61
CA HIS A 21 -27.09 -23.32 -32.55
C HIS A 21 -26.44 -23.59 -33.91
N VAL A 22 -25.10 -23.57 -33.93
CA VAL A 22 -24.25 -24.46 -34.73
C VAL A 22 -23.12 -24.92 -33.79
N GLY A 23 -22.69 -26.18 -33.70
CA GLY A 23 -23.15 -27.36 -34.44
C GLY A 23 -22.10 -28.48 -34.56
N LEU A 24 -21.32 -28.77 -33.51
CA LEU A 24 -20.39 -29.92 -33.49
C LEU A 24 -20.51 -30.71 -32.17
N ARG A 25 -20.74 -32.02 -32.27
CA ARG A 25 -20.79 -33.01 -31.17
C ARG A 25 -19.40 -33.68 -31.02
N ARG A 26 -18.83 -33.80 -29.79
CA ARG A 26 -18.87 -34.98 -28.86
C ARG A 26 -17.91 -36.12 -29.30
N PRO A 27 -17.40 -37.05 -28.45
CA PRO A 27 -17.28 -37.15 -26.98
C PRO A 27 -15.81 -36.86 -26.52
N SER A 28 -15.18 -37.35 -25.43
CA SER A 28 -15.50 -38.40 -24.44
C SER A 28 -14.73 -38.29 -23.09
N ASN A 29 -14.93 -39.33 -22.26
CA ASN A 29 -14.24 -39.74 -21.03
C ASN A 29 -12.79 -40.26 -21.32
N ARG A 30 -11.91 -40.66 -20.37
CA ARG A 30 -12.17 -41.49 -19.17
C ARG A 30 -10.90 -41.63 -18.30
N PHE A 31 -11.02 -41.33 -16.99
CA PHE A 31 -10.35 -41.95 -15.82
C PHE A 31 -8.83 -42.25 -15.80
N ALA A 32 -8.23 -41.96 -14.63
CA ALA A 32 -6.97 -42.52 -14.11
C ALA A 32 -5.68 -42.13 -14.89
N PHE A 33 -4.48 -42.09 -14.29
CA PHE A 33 -4.04 -42.72 -13.05
C PHE A 33 -3.33 -41.76 -12.09
N ARG A 34 -3.73 -41.89 -10.82
CA ARG A 34 -2.84 -41.93 -9.65
C ARG A 34 -1.63 -42.83 -9.93
N SER A 35 -0.44 -42.27 -10.06
CA SER A 35 0.80 -43.04 -9.94
C SER A 35 1.90 -42.27 -9.22
N LEU A 36 2.16 -42.70 -7.99
CA LEU A 36 3.43 -42.46 -7.31
C LEU A 36 4.47 -43.37 -7.99
N PHE A 37 5.47 -42.80 -8.64
CA PHE A 37 6.70 -43.53 -8.95
C PHE A 37 7.93 -42.71 -8.51
N PHE A 38 8.64 -43.26 -7.53
CA PHE A 38 10.10 -43.23 -7.30
C PHE A 38 10.84 -41.93 -7.74
N SER A 39 11.39 -41.12 -6.83
CA SER A 39 12.59 -41.39 -6.01
C SER A 39 13.79 -41.84 -6.88
N SER A 40 14.96 -41.20 -6.88
CA SER A 40 15.65 -40.50 -5.78
C SER A 40 16.65 -39.43 -6.28
N SER A 41 17.25 -38.71 -5.32
CA SER A 41 18.60 -38.10 -5.38
C SER A 41 18.77 -36.65 -5.89
N ASN A 42 18.82 -35.74 -4.90
CA ASN A 42 19.77 -34.63 -4.78
C ASN A 42 20.03 -33.71 -5.99
N ILE A 43 19.34 -32.57 -6.03
CA ILE A 43 19.95 -31.30 -6.46
C ILE A 43 19.95 -30.33 -5.28
N LEU A 44 21.12 -29.75 -5.02
CA LEU A 44 21.40 -28.86 -3.90
C LEU A 44 20.71 -27.49 -4.04
N LEU A 45 20.48 -26.86 -2.88
CA LEU A 45 20.02 -25.50 -2.61
C LEU A 45 19.93 -24.54 -3.82
N ILE A 46 18.70 -24.18 -4.21
CA ILE A 46 18.41 -22.88 -4.83
C ILE A 46 17.19 -22.28 -4.12
N PRO A 47 17.32 -21.20 -3.32
CA PRO A 47 16.15 -20.49 -2.80
C PRO A 47 15.42 -19.82 -3.98
N PRO A 48 14.08 -19.66 -3.93
CA PRO A 48 13.35 -18.99 -4.99
C PRO A 48 13.93 -17.59 -5.17
N GLN A 49 14.53 -17.32 -6.33
CA GLN A 49 15.11 -16.02 -6.59
C GLN A 49 14.00 -14.99 -6.52
N ARG A 50 14.07 -14.11 -5.51
CA ARG A 50 13.39 -12.82 -5.57
C ARG A 50 13.86 -12.17 -6.87
N HIS A 51 12.98 -12.08 -7.86
CA HIS A 51 13.19 -11.22 -9.01
C HIS A 51 13.30 -9.78 -8.48
N LYS A 52 14.52 -9.37 -8.13
CA LYS A 52 14.90 -7.97 -8.05
C LYS A 52 14.75 -7.43 -9.46
N LEU A 53 13.54 -6.98 -9.79
CA LEU A 53 13.23 -6.42 -11.09
C LEU A 53 14.24 -5.30 -11.35
N SER A 54 15.05 -5.49 -12.39
CA SER A 54 16.23 -4.68 -12.64
C SER A 54 15.86 -3.20 -12.68
N THR A 55 16.22 -2.46 -11.63
CA THR A 55 16.34 -1.01 -11.73
C THR A 55 17.60 -0.72 -12.53
N ALA A 56 17.52 -0.93 -13.84
CA ALA A 56 18.38 -0.26 -14.79
C ALA A 56 18.49 1.20 -14.35
N PRO A 57 19.68 1.81 -14.33
CA PRO A 57 19.85 3.19 -13.89
C PRO A 57 19.16 4.09 -14.90
N LYS A 58 17.86 4.32 -14.69
CA LYS A 58 17.09 5.35 -15.38
C LYS A 58 17.80 6.66 -15.07
N PHE A 59 18.57 7.15 -16.04
CA PHE A 59 19.11 8.49 -16.13
C PHE A 59 17.95 9.48 -16.17
N SER A 60 17.28 9.61 -15.02
CA SER A 60 16.68 10.86 -14.61
C SER A 60 17.83 11.84 -14.61
N MET A 61 17.86 12.69 -15.63
CA MET A 61 18.53 13.97 -15.54
C MET A 61 18.09 14.59 -14.23
N ARG A 62 18.99 14.57 -13.23
CA ARG A 62 18.80 15.35 -12.02
C ARG A 62 18.99 16.78 -12.48
N PHE A 63 17.90 17.53 -12.56
CA PHE A 63 18.01 18.96 -12.72
C PHE A 63 18.64 19.49 -11.45
N ALA A 64 19.91 19.87 -11.58
CA ALA A 64 20.79 20.25 -10.48
C ALA A 64 20.49 21.68 -10.01
N ASN A 65 19.22 21.94 -9.72
CA ASN A 65 18.84 23.06 -8.89
C ASN A 65 19.31 22.73 -7.47
N LYS A 66 20.22 23.55 -6.95
CA LYS A 66 20.88 23.29 -5.65
C LYS A 66 19.89 23.43 -4.48
N GLN A 67 18.85 24.25 -4.66
CA GLN A 67 17.84 24.56 -3.64
C GLN A 67 16.44 24.15 -4.11
N ALA A 68 15.73 23.39 -3.28
CA ALA A 68 14.30 23.16 -3.44
C ALA A 68 13.50 24.20 -2.63
N TYR A 69 12.22 24.39 -2.98
CA TYR A 69 11.34 25.31 -2.26
C TYR A 69 10.01 24.64 -1.90
N ILE A 70 9.54 24.82 -0.68
CA ILE A 70 8.28 24.25 -0.20
C ILE A 70 7.18 25.31 -0.10
N CYS A 71 6.00 25.03 -0.61
CA CYS A 71 4.80 25.83 -0.39
C CYS A 71 4.29 25.63 1.04
N ARG A 72 4.16 26.71 1.82
CA ARG A 72 3.69 26.63 3.23
C ARG A 72 2.22 26.19 3.38
N ASP A 73 1.44 26.18 2.30
CA ASP A 73 -0.02 26.04 2.37
C ASP A 73 -0.50 24.61 2.12
N CYS A 74 0.20 23.86 1.29
CA CYS A 74 -0.16 22.49 0.89
C CYS A 74 1.02 21.49 0.94
N GLY A 75 2.23 21.97 1.27
CA GLY A 75 3.43 21.14 1.28
C GLY A 75 3.83 20.61 -0.10
N TYR A 76 3.54 21.33 -1.19
CA TYR A 76 4.13 21.06 -2.50
C TYR A 76 5.60 21.48 -2.52
N ILE A 77 6.48 20.62 -3.04
CA ILE A 77 7.93 20.86 -3.15
C ILE A 77 8.27 21.17 -4.60
N TYR A 78 8.71 22.39 -4.87
CA TYR A 78 9.26 22.84 -6.14
C TYR A 78 10.70 22.35 -6.31
N ASN A 79 10.93 21.58 -7.37
CA ASN A 79 12.21 20.98 -7.73
C ASN A 79 12.45 20.97 -9.25
N ASP A 80 11.92 21.97 -9.94
CA ASP A 80 11.95 22.07 -11.41
C ASP A 80 13.31 22.53 -11.96
N ARG A 81 13.43 22.49 -13.29
CA ARG A 81 14.64 22.88 -14.04
C ARG A 81 15.05 24.34 -13.85
N ILE A 82 14.07 25.21 -13.64
CA ILE A 82 14.26 26.65 -13.53
C ILE A 82 14.51 26.99 -12.05
N PRO A 83 15.56 27.75 -11.70
CA PRO A 83 15.74 28.24 -10.33
C PRO A 83 14.53 29.07 -9.88
N PHE A 84 14.04 28.84 -8.66
CA PHE A 84 12.85 29.50 -8.12
C PHE A 84 12.96 31.04 -8.12
N GLU A 85 14.18 31.56 -7.98
CA GLU A 85 14.52 32.98 -8.11
C GLU A 85 14.21 33.54 -9.50
N LYS A 86 14.49 32.77 -10.56
CA LYS A 86 14.27 33.14 -11.97
C LYS A 86 12.83 32.90 -12.46
N GLN A 87 12.00 32.25 -11.64
CA GLN A 87 10.59 32.02 -11.93
C GLN A 87 9.83 33.35 -11.86
N PRO A 88 8.89 33.66 -12.79
CA PRO A 88 8.11 34.90 -12.73
C PRO A 88 7.27 35.00 -11.44
N ASP A 89 7.00 36.22 -10.98
CA ASP A 89 6.23 36.44 -9.74
C ASP A 89 4.75 36.03 -9.84
N ASN A 90 4.24 35.91 -11.07
CA ASN A 90 2.95 35.32 -11.41
C ASN A 90 2.92 33.78 -11.27
N TYR A 91 3.94 33.16 -10.68
CA TYR A 91 3.93 31.73 -10.40
C TYR A 91 3.05 31.40 -9.18
N PHE A 92 2.13 30.46 -9.40
CA PHE A 92 1.22 29.94 -8.39
C PHE A 92 1.51 28.46 -8.12
N CYS A 93 1.28 28.02 -6.89
CA CYS A 93 1.44 26.62 -6.51
C CYS A 93 0.42 25.74 -7.26
N PRO A 94 0.85 24.67 -7.97
CA PRO A 94 -0.04 23.84 -8.77
C PRO A 94 -1.06 23.02 -7.95
N VAL A 95 -0.89 22.93 -6.63
CA VAL A 95 -1.77 22.15 -5.73
C VAL A 95 -2.83 23.02 -5.04
N CYS A 96 -2.55 24.31 -4.78
CA CYS A 96 -3.43 25.16 -3.97
C CYS A 96 -3.55 26.61 -4.46
N ALA A 97 -3.01 26.94 -5.64
CA ALA A 97 -2.98 28.29 -6.21
C ALA A 97 -2.34 29.38 -5.31
N ALA A 98 -1.55 29.01 -4.32
CA ALA A 98 -0.82 29.97 -3.48
C ALA A 98 0.26 30.74 -4.27
N PRO A 99 0.40 32.06 -4.10
CA PRO A 99 1.39 32.86 -4.84
C PRO A 99 2.84 32.57 -4.42
N LYS A 100 3.80 32.80 -5.32
CA LYS A 100 5.26 32.63 -5.13
C LYS A 100 5.78 33.05 -3.74
N ARG A 101 5.31 34.18 -3.20
CA ARG A 101 5.67 34.70 -1.85
C ARG A 101 5.40 33.75 -0.67
N ARG A 102 4.50 32.76 -0.81
CA ARG A 102 4.17 31.74 0.20
C ARG A 102 5.16 30.56 0.23
N PHE A 103 6.09 30.47 -0.72
CA PHE A 103 7.13 29.45 -0.71
C PHE A 103 8.29 29.82 0.23
N ARG A 104 9.03 28.81 0.71
CA ARG A 104 10.24 28.95 1.52
C ARG A 104 11.31 27.95 1.08
N PRO A 105 12.61 28.22 1.31
CA PRO A 105 13.67 27.25 1.04
C PRO A 105 13.42 25.92 1.74
N TYR A 106 13.77 24.82 1.08
CA TYR A 106 13.64 23.46 1.58
C TYR A 106 14.97 22.72 1.41
N GLU A 107 15.68 22.54 2.53
CA GLU A 107 17.00 21.89 2.58
C GLU A 107 16.99 20.36 2.44
N PRO A 108 15.95 19.60 2.89
CA PRO A 108 16.00 18.14 2.78
C PRO A 108 16.10 17.65 1.33
N LYS A 109 16.93 16.62 1.13
CA LYS A 109 17.23 16.04 -0.18
C LYS A 109 15.96 15.51 -0.86
N VAL A 110 15.45 16.28 -1.82
CA VAL A 110 14.25 15.94 -2.59
C VAL A 110 14.48 14.67 -3.42
N ASN A 111 13.66 13.65 -3.19
CA ASN A 111 13.59 12.47 -4.04
C ASN A 111 12.61 12.72 -5.20
N LYS A 112 12.68 11.91 -6.26
CA LYS A 112 11.89 12.10 -7.49
C LYS A 112 10.36 12.10 -7.27
N ASN A 113 9.91 11.56 -6.14
CA ASN A 113 8.51 11.28 -5.82
C ASN A 113 8.03 12.12 -4.61
N ALA A 114 8.71 13.22 -4.25
CA ALA A 114 8.38 14.02 -3.07
C ALA A 114 6.96 14.63 -3.09
N ASN A 115 6.40 14.81 -4.29
CA ASN A 115 5.04 15.31 -4.53
C ASN A 115 4.00 14.19 -4.77
N GLU A 116 4.41 12.92 -4.77
CA GLU A 116 3.53 11.79 -5.10
C GLU A 116 2.60 11.45 -3.93
N ALA A 117 1.30 11.28 -4.21
CA ALA A 117 0.29 11.01 -3.19
C ALA A 117 0.52 9.65 -2.50
N ASP A 118 1.03 8.66 -3.23
CA ASP A 118 1.28 7.31 -2.72
C ASP A 118 2.39 7.26 -1.67
N ALA A 119 3.45 8.08 -1.83
CA ALA A 119 4.48 8.23 -0.81
C ALA A 119 3.92 8.79 0.51
N ARG A 120 2.95 9.72 0.43
CA ARG A 120 2.26 10.28 1.59
C ARG A 120 1.35 9.25 2.26
N LYS A 121 0.64 8.43 1.48
CA LYS A 121 -0.22 7.34 1.95
C LYS A 121 0.58 6.21 2.61
N ALA A 122 1.68 5.79 1.98
CA ALA A 122 2.58 4.77 2.51
C ALA A 122 3.19 5.16 3.86
N ARG A 123 3.63 6.43 4.01
CA ARG A 123 4.21 6.92 5.28
C ARG A 123 3.19 6.97 6.41
N LYS A 124 1.93 7.35 6.13
CA LYS A 124 0.84 7.28 7.12
C LYS A 124 0.53 5.83 7.52
N ALA A 125 0.52 4.90 6.57
CA ALA A 125 0.26 3.48 6.84
C ALA A 125 1.38 2.79 7.64
N GLN A 126 2.62 3.28 7.58
CA GLN A 126 3.71 2.83 8.46
C GLN A 126 3.49 3.33 9.89
N LEU A 127 3.32 4.64 10.08
CA LEU A 127 3.10 5.25 11.40
C LEU A 127 1.92 4.61 12.16
N GLN A 128 0.82 4.32 11.48
CA GLN A 128 -0.34 3.66 12.09
C GLN A 128 -0.06 2.21 12.54
N LYS A 129 0.83 1.48 11.85
CA LYS A 129 1.26 0.15 12.27
C LYS A 129 2.18 0.23 13.48
N ASP A 130 3.14 1.15 13.45
CA ASP A 130 4.10 1.34 14.54
C ASP A 130 3.38 1.79 15.83
N GLU A 131 2.35 2.64 15.70
CA GLU A 131 1.45 2.99 16.80
C GLU A 131 0.66 1.78 17.32
N ALA A 132 0.02 1.00 16.43
CA ALA A 132 -0.74 -0.19 16.82
C ALA A 132 0.14 -1.22 17.54
N ILE A 133 1.37 -1.44 17.06
CA ILE A 133 2.39 -2.29 17.71
C ILE A 133 2.77 -1.70 19.07
N GLY A 134 3.02 -0.39 19.16
CA GLY A 134 3.35 0.29 20.41
C GLY A 134 2.23 0.26 21.46
N LYS A 135 0.95 0.14 21.07
CA LYS A 135 -0.16 -0.07 22.00
C LYS A 135 -0.38 -1.55 22.35
N ALA A 136 -0.18 -2.46 21.40
CA ALA A 136 -0.33 -3.90 21.63
C ALA A 136 0.80 -4.48 22.51
N LEU A 137 2.03 -3.96 22.39
CA LEU A 137 3.20 -4.45 23.12
C LEU A 137 3.03 -4.47 24.66
N PRO A 138 2.64 -3.36 25.34
CA PRO A 138 2.43 -3.38 26.80
C PRO A 138 1.26 -4.28 27.22
N ILE A 139 0.22 -4.40 26.39
CA ILE A 139 -0.92 -5.30 26.66
C ILE A 139 -0.46 -6.77 26.60
N GLY A 140 0.32 -7.14 25.58
CA GLY A 140 0.90 -8.47 25.45
C GLY A 140 1.82 -8.84 26.61
N ILE A 141 2.66 -7.90 27.06
CA ILE A 141 3.52 -8.07 28.25
C ILE A 141 2.66 -8.30 29.51
N ALA A 142 1.64 -7.47 29.74
CA ALA A 142 0.77 -7.59 30.91
C ALA A 142 0.01 -8.94 30.93
N VAL A 143 -0.56 -9.36 29.80
CA VAL A 143 -1.23 -10.67 29.68
C VAL A 143 -0.24 -11.83 29.90
N GLY A 144 0.99 -11.72 29.38
CA GLY A 144 2.04 -12.71 29.62
C GLY A 144 2.42 -12.83 31.11
N VAL A 145 2.55 -11.71 31.82
CA VAL A 145 2.84 -11.70 33.26
C VAL A 145 1.67 -12.29 34.08
N VAL A 146 0.42 -11.96 33.74
CA VAL A 146 -0.77 -12.55 34.39
C VAL A 146 -0.84 -14.06 34.15
N PHE A 147 -0.53 -14.53 32.93
CA PHE A 147 -0.49 -15.97 32.63
C PHE A 147 0.62 -16.69 33.40
N LEU A 148 1.84 -16.13 33.44
CA LEU A 148 2.96 -16.73 34.17
C LEU A 148 2.74 -16.74 35.68
N THR A 149 2.17 -15.68 36.26
CA THR A 149 1.83 -15.65 37.69
C THR A 149 0.70 -16.61 38.03
N GLY A 150 -0.34 -16.69 37.20
CA GLY A 150 -1.40 -17.69 37.33
C GLY A 150 -0.89 -19.14 37.24
N LEU A 151 0.01 -19.43 36.29
CA LEU A 151 0.65 -20.73 36.16
C LEU A 151 1.56 -21.06 37.35
N TYR A 152 2.32 -20.08 37.85
CA TYR A 152 3.15 -20.25 39.05
C TYR A 152 2.31 -20.60 40.27
N PHE A 153 1.23 -19.84 40.53
CA PHE A 153 0.29 -20.16 41.61
C PHE A 153 -0.37 -21.52 41.42
N TYR A 154 -0.78 -21.86 40.20
CA TYR A 154 -1.37 -23.18 39.89
C TYR A 154 -0.40 -24.32 40.21
N LEU A 155 0.85 -24.25 39.77
CA LEU A 155 1.86 -25.28 40.04
C LEU A 155 2.22 -25.36 41.53
N ASN A 156 2.34 -24.22 42.20
CA ASN A 156 2.64 -24.15 43.64
C ASN A 156 1.48 -24.69 44.52
N ILE A 157 0.22 -24.54 44.06
CA ILE A 157 -0.97 -25.09 44.73
C ILE A 157 -1.18 -26.58 44.38
N SER A 158 -0.75 -27.02 43.19
CA SER A 158 -0.96 -28.38 42.70
C SER A 158 -0.02 -29.43 43.32
N GLY A 159 0.98 -29.01 44.10
CA GLY A 159 1.71 -29.88 45.04
C GLY A 159 2.47 -31.06 44.42
N ILE A 160 3.66 -30.76 43.87
CA ILE A 160 4.83 -31.65 44.01
C ILE A 160 5.77 -30.94 44.98
#